data_AF-A0A1G6V532-F1
#
_entry.id   AF-A0A1G6V532-F1
#
_cell.length_a   1.000
_cell.length_b   1.000
_cell.length_c   1.000
_cell.angle_alpha   90.00
_cell.angle_beta   90.00
_cell.angle_gamma   90.00
#
_symmetry.space_group_name_H-M   'P 1'
#
loop_
_entity.id
_entity.type
_entity.pdbx_description
1 polymer ?
#
loop_
_entity_poly.entity_id
_entity_poly.type
_entity_poly.pdbx_seq_one_letter_code
_entity_poly.pdbx_strand_id
1 'polypeptide(L)'
;MVDASSPAAKKPRVLVCSQDGRPALMNVGGQGLCVDCYYRFTVAQTLQFQQHAAMMNMALAEADAMTGGIGGSYRVQMPQIPNGAISNTSITVSGGVVGSINTGTVRSIVVTVKGLGEAGHHEVEKALQSLTEAIIQSKVTNDAEKNALLEQVEYVAQQAAAKPEQRKPGMLRAVVGGLGGALGAAADLAGVWEQVGPVIRGALGL
;
A
#
# COMPACT_ATOMS: atom_id res chain seq x y z
N MET A 1 3.97 -55.99 -22.23
CA MET A 1 3.82 -55.69 -20.79
C MET A 1 5.14 -55.19 -20.26
N VAL A 2 5.32 -53.87 -20.23
CA VAL A 2 6.29 -53.22 -19.34
C VAL A 2 5.77 -51.80 -19.11
N ASP A 3 5.23 -51.59 -17.92
CA ASP A 3 4.75 -50.32 -17.41
C ASP A 3 5.93 -49.35 -17.26
N ALA A 4 5.91 -48.24 -18.00
CA ALA A 4 6.78 -47.10 -17.78
C ALA A 4 6.00 -46.05 -16.97
N SER A 5 5.94 -46.29 -15.66
CA SER A 5 5.39 -45.36 -14.67
C SER A 5 6.17 -44.04 -14.70
N SER A 6 5.48 -42.97 -15.09
CA SER A 6 5.95 -41.59 -15.05
C SER A 6 6.47 -41.19 -13.65
N PRO A 7 7.62 -40.50 -13.53
CA PRO A 7 8.10 -40.03 -12.23
C PRO A 7 7.18 -38.92 -11.72
N ALA A 8 6.47 -39.21 -10.63
CA ALA A 8 5.65 -38.24 -9.91
C ALA A 8 6.48 -37.00 -9.56
N ALA A 9 6.10 -35.85 -10.12
CA ALA A 9 6.67 -34.55 -9.80
C ALA A 9 6.58 -34.33 -8.28
N LYS A 10 7.73 -34.29 -7.59
CA LYS A 10 7.82 -33.88 -6.19
C LYS A 10 7.22 -32.48 -6.08
N LYS A 11 6.08 -32.37 -5.40
CA LYS A 11 5.48 -31.07 -5.05
C LYS A 11 6.57 -30.19 -4.41
N PRO A 12 6.74 -28.93 -4.85
CA PRO A 12 7.73 -28.04 -4.26
C PRO A 12 7.46 -27.95 -2.75
N ARG A 13 8.48 -28.21 -1.93
CA ARG A 13 8.36 -27.98 -0.49
C ARG A 13 8.15 -26.49 -0.29
N VAL A 14 6.92 -26.10 0.03
CA VAL A 14 6.60 -24.74 0.44
C VAL A 14 7.39 -24.49 1.72
N LEU A 15 8.30 -23.53 1.68
CA LEU A 15 9.03 -23.11 2.87
C LEU A 15 7.98 -22.59 3.86
N VAL A 16 7.97 -23.14 5.07
CA VAL A 16 7.03 -22.70 6.12
C VAL A 16 7.74 -21.71 7.04
N CYS A 17 6.96 -20.80 7.60
CA CYS A 17 7.43 -19.84 8.57
C CYS A 17 7.80 -20.57 9.86
N SER A 18 8.99 -20.31 10.38
CA SER A 18 9.50 -20.95 11.59
C SER A 18 8.82 -20.48 12.88
N GLN A 19 8.05 -19.38 12.83
CA GLN A 19 7.38 -18.78 13.98
C GLN A 19 5.90 -19.17 14.08
N ASP A 20 5.18 -19.16 12.96
CA ASP A 20 3.71 -19.30 12.94
C ASP A 20 3.20 -20.39 11.98
N GLY A 21 4.09 -21.10 11.27
CA GLY A 21 3.74 -22.21 10.37
C GLY A 21 3.05 -21.79 9.06
N ARG A 22 2.84 -20.49 8.82
CA ARG A 22 2.27 -19.95 7.57
C ARG A 22 3.26 -20.11 6.41
N PRO A 23 2.84 -20.05 5.13
CA PRO A 23 3.78 -20.07 4.01
C PRO A 23 4.79 -18.91 4.15
N ALA A 24 6.07 -19.26 4.15
CA ALA A 24 7.16 -18.29 4.20
C ALA A 24 7.39 -17.73 2.78
N LEU A 25 7.54 -16.41 2.70
CA LEU A 25 7.90 -15.70 1.48
C LEU A 25 9.35 -15.20 1.52
N MET A 26 9.90 -15.07 2.72
CA MET A 26 11.23 -14.49 2.97
C MET A 26 12.07 -15.51 3.75
N ASN A 27 13.39 -15.52 3.53
CA ASN A 27 14.32 -16.30 4.33
C ASN A 27 15.33 -15.35 4.99
N VAL A 28 15.40 -15.37 6.32
CA VAL A 28 16.33 -14.55 7.10
C VAL A 28 17.18 -15.48 7.96
N GLY A 29 18.49 -15.51 7.69
CA GLY A 29 19.42 -16.34 8.48
C GLY A 29 19.13 -17.85 8.41
N GLY A 30 18.57 -18.35 7.31
CA GLY A 30 18.20 -19.76 7.15
C GLY A 30 16.80 -20.11 7.69
N GLN A 31 16.10 -19.16 8.30
CA GLN A 31 14.74 -19.32 8.81
C GLN A 31 13.73 -18.72 7.83
N GLY A 32 12.73 -19.51 7.43
CA GLY A 32 11.60 -19.01 6.66
C GLY A 32 10.72 -18.11 7.51
N LEU A 33 10.35 -16.95 7.00
CA LEU A 33 9.42 -16.01 7.64
C LEU A 33 8.24 -15.70 6.71
N CYS A 34 7.04 -15.70 7.29
CA CYS A 34 5.85 -15.13 6.65
C CYS A 34 5.97 -13.60 6.64
N VAL A 35 5.09 -12.93 5.89
CA VAL A 35 5.10 -11.47 5.73
C VAL A 35 4.91 -10.73 7.06
N ASP A 36 4.05 -11.24 7.96
CA ASP A 36 3.84 -10.63 9.28
C ASP A 36 5.07 -10.77 10.18
N CYS A 37 5.64 -11.98 10.26
CA CYS A 37 6.85 -12.21 11.05
C CYS A 37 8.05 -11.46 10.49
N TYR A 38 8.15 -11.31 9.16
CA TYR A 38 9.18 -10.49 8.54
C TYR A 38 8.99 -9.00 8.86
N TYR A 39 7.76 -8.48 8.80
CA TYR A 39 7.47 -7.10 9.20
C TYR A 39 7.89 -6.82 10.64
N ARG A 40 7.51 -7.68 11.58
CA ARG A 40 7.90 -7.55 12.99
C ARG A 40 9.42 -7.58 13.16
N PHE A 41 10.09 -8.43 12.41
CA PHE A 41 11.56 -8.49 12.40
C PHE A 41 12.18 -7.18 11.90
N THR A 42 11.69 -6.61 10.80
CA THR A 42 12.16 -5.32 10.27
C THR A 42 11.91 -4.17 11.25
N VAL A 43 10.75 -4.16 11.91
CA VAL A 43 10.44 -3.16 12.95
C VAL A 43 11.41 -3.28 14.12
N ALA A 44 11.67 -4.51 14.60
CA ALA A 44 12.63 -4.74 15.69
C ALA A 44 14.05 -4.28 15.31
N GLN A 45 14.51 -4.59 14.10
CA GLN A 45 15.83 -4.17 13.61
C GLN A 45 15.92 -2.64 13.47
N THR A 46 14.87 -2.00 12.97
CA THR A 46 14.80 -0.54 12.85
C THR A 46 14.85 0.14 14.21
N LEU A 47 14.15 -0.43 15.20
CA LEU A 47 14.15 0.10 16.56
C LEU A 47 15.55 0.01 17.20
N GLN A 48 16.25 -1.11 17.01
CA GLN A 48 17.65 -1.25 17.46
C GLN A 48 18.56 -0.20 16.81
N PHE A 49 18.41 0.00 15.49
CA PHE A 49 19.18 1.02 14.78
C PHE A 49 18.90 2.43 15.34
N GLN A 50 17.62 2.77 15.61
CA GLN A 50 17.26 4.05 16.21
C GLN A 50 17.89 4.24 17.59
N GLN A 51 17.92 3.21 18.44
CA GLN A 51 18.57 3.29 19.75
C GLN A 51 20.06 3.60 19.61
N HIS A 52 20.75 2.91 18.70
CA HIS A 52 22.17 3.17 18.44
C HIS A 52 22.41 4.55 17.83
N ALA A 53 21.56 4.99 16.91
CA ALA A 53 21.64 6.32 16.30
C ALA A 53 21.41 7.43 17.33
N ALA A 54 20.43 7.27 18.23
CA ALA A 54 20.17 8.20 19.31
C ALA A 54 21.35 8.30 20.29
N MET A 55 21.95 7.17 20.66
CA MET A 55 23.16 7.14 21.50
C MET A 55 24.35 7.84 20.81
N MET A 56 24.57 7.58 19.51
CA MET A 56 25.63 8.28 18.76
C MET A 56 25.38 9.79 18.71
N ASN A 57 24.14 10.21 18.48
CA ASN A 57 23.80 11.63 18.45
C ASN A 57 24.01 12.30 19.82
N MET A 58 23.72 11.60 20.92
CA MET A 58 24.00 12.08 22.27
C MET A 58 25.50 12.21 22.52
N ALA A 59 26.29 11.18 22.19
CA ALA A 59 27.75 11.22 22.35
C ALA A 59 28.40 12.34 21.53
N LEU A 60 27.92 12.56 20.31
CA LEU A 60 28.38 13.67 19.49
C LEU A 60 27.95 15.03 20.06
N ALA A 61 26.77 15.13 20.70
CA ALA A 61 26.36 16.37 21.37
C ALA A 61 27.24 16.68 22.59
N GLU A 62 27.65 15.66 23.35
CA GLU A 62 28.62 15.80 24.44
C GLU A 62 30.01 16.21 23.93
N ALA A 63 30.46 15.64 22.82
CA ALA A 63 31.72 16.03 22.18
C ALA A 63 31.70 17.48 21.68
N ASP A 64 30.60 17.91 21.07
CA ASP A 64 30.41 19.30 20.65
C ASP A 64 30.40 20.23 21.88
N ALA A 65 29.73 19.85 22.98
CA ALA A 65 29.74 20.62 24.21
C ALA A 65 31.13 20.75 24.83
N MET A 66 31.95 19.68 24.81
CA MET A 66 33.33 19.70 25.30
C MET A 66 34.26 20.56 24.43
N THR A 67 34.04 20.59 23.12
CA THR A 67 34.88 21.32 22.16
C THR A 67 34.40 22.74 21.87
N GLY A 68 33.36 23.21 22.57
CA GLY A 68 32.78 24.54 22.38
C GLY A 68 31.97 24.70 21.09
N GLY A 69 31.50 23.60 20.50
CA GLY A 69 30.62 23.58 19.32
C GLY A 69 31.30 23.92 18.00
N ILE A 70 32.64 23.91 17.95
CA ILE A 70 33.42 24.37 16.79
C ILE A 70 33.44 23.32 15.66
N GLY A 71 33.17 22.05 15.95
CA GLY A 71 33.00 21.00 14.95
C GLY A 71 31.53 20.68 14.76
N GLY A 72 30.93 21.05 13.62
CA GLY A 72 29.57 20.65 13.28
C GLY A 72 29.48 19.13 13.07
N SER A 73 29.30 18.38 14.16
CA SER A 73 29.17 16.93 14.11
C SER A 73 27.91 16.53 13.35
N TYR A 74 28.05 15.63 12.38
CA TYR A 74 26.91 15.12 11.61
C TYR A 74 26.00 14.32 12.55
N ARG A 75 24.69 14.62 12.54
CA ARG A 75 23.70 13.82 13.28
C ARG A 75 23.21 12.69 12.38
N VAL A 76 23.19 11.48 12.91
CA VAL A 76 22.56 10.34 12.24
C VAL A 76 21.06 10.58 12.22
N GLN A 77 20.48 10.65 11.02
CA GLN A 77 19.03 10.76 10.87
C GLN A 77 18.37 9.45 11.29
N MET A 78 17.40 9.54 12.19
CA MET A 78 16.65 8.36 12.63
C MET A 78 15.65 7.99 11.53
N PRO A 79 15.69 6.76 10.97
CA PRO A 79 14.71 6.32 9.99
C PRO A 79 13.35 6.19 10.67
N GLN A 80 12.28 6.61 10.01
CA GLN A 80 10.93 6.41 10.51
C GLN A 80 10.58 4.92 10.64
N ILE A 81 9.89 4.53 11.72
CA ILE A 81 9.41 3.16 11.89
C ILE A 81 8.42 2.88 10.76
N PRO A 82 8.59 1.78 9.99
CA PRO A 82 7.60 1.38 9.00
C PRO A 82 6.25 1.18 9.69
N ASN A 83 5.28 2.03 9.40
CA ASN A 83 3.93 1.95 9.94
C ASN A 83 2.99 1.49 8.82
N GLY A 84 2.39 0.31 8.95
CA GLY A 84 1.35 -0.17 8.06
C GLY A 84 1.27 -1.69 8.02
N ALA A 85 0.06 -2.23 8.07
CA ALA A 85 -0.17 -3.66 7.89
C ALA A 85 0.35 -4.08 6.50
N ILE A 86 1.35 -4.95 6.46
CA ILE A 86 1.77 -5.56 5.19
C ILE A 86 0.72 -6.61 4.85
N SER A 87 -0.27 -6.22 4.05
CA SER A 87 -1.26 -7.12 3.47
C SER A 87 -0.59 -7.98 2.40
N ASN A 88 -0.91 -9.28 2.36
CA ASN A 88 -0.54 -10.20 1.26
C ASN A 88 -1.34 -9.91 -0.02
N THR A 89 -1.43 -8.65 -0.44
CA THR A 89 -2.02 -8.31 -1.73
C THR A 89 -0.88 -8.31 -2.75
N SER A 90 -0.55 -9.48 -3.30
CA SER A 90 0.36 -9.58 -4.44
C SER A 90 -0.36 -9.05 -5.69
N ILE A 91 -0.34 -7.74 -5.90
CA ILE A 91 -0.60 -7.20 -7.24
C ILE A 91 0.68 -7.39 -8.03
N THR A 92 0.74 -8.48 -8.79
CA THR A 92 1.84 -8.72 -9.73
C THR A 92 1.65 -7.78 -10.92
N VAL A 93 2.29 -6.61 -10.86
CA VAL A 93 2.40 -5.70 -12.01
C VAL A 93 3.43 -6.30 -12.97
N SER A 94 2.98 -7.19 -13.86
CA SER A 94 3.79 -7.68 -14.97
C SER A 94 3.66 -6.71 -16.16
N GLY A 95 4.73 -5.96 -16.42
CA GLY A 95 4.98 -5.29 -17.69
C GLY A 95 4.26 -3.95 -17.91
N GLY A 96 4.98 -2.84 -17.65
CA GLY A 96 4.64 -1.53 -18.22
C GLY A 96 4.70 -0.38 -17.20
N VAL A 97 5.74 0.46 -17.32
CA VAL A 97 5.80 1.84 -16.80
C VAL A 97 5.66 2.00 -15.28
N VAL A 98 6.71 1.60 -14.54
CA VAL A 98 6.83 1.84 -13.07
C VAL A 98 7.55 3.17 -12.77
N GLY A 99 7.81 4.02 -13.76
CA GLY A 99 8.60 5.25 -13.59
C GLY A 99 7.82 6.50 -13.18
N SER A 100 6.50 6.52 -13.35
CA SER A 100 5.71 7.76 -13.35
C SER A 100 4.40 7.70 -12.56
N ILE A 101 3.97 6.52 -12.11
CA ILE A 101 2.80 6.36 -11.24
C ILE A 101 3.24 6.54 -9.79
N ASN A 102 2.54 7.40 -9.04
CA ASN A 102 2.81 7.61 -7.62
C ASN A 102 2.42 6.35 -6.81
N THR A 103 3.39 5.45 -6.61
CA THR A 103 3.19 4.19 -5.87
C THR A 103 2.79 4.42 -4.40
N GLY A 104 3.09 5.60 -3.85
CA GLY A 104 2.62 6.02 -2.53
C GLY A 104 1.10 6.19 -2.47
N THR A 105 0.52 6.88 -3.44
CA THR A 105 -0.93 7.08 -3.57
C THR A 105 -1.67 5.75 -3.72
N VAL A 106 -1.18 4.86 -4.60
CA VAL A 106 -1.79 3.51 -4.76
C VAL A 106 -1.74 2.72 -3.47
N ARG A 107 -0.60 2.74 -2.76
CA ARG A 107 -0.47 2.05 -1.48
C ARG A 107 -1.43 2.60 -0.42
N SER A 108 -1.57 3.92 -0.36
CA SER A 108 -2.50 4.60 0.54
C SER A 108 -3.94 4.17 0.28
N ILE A 109 -4.37 4.19 -0.99
CA ILE A 109 -5.70 3.71 -1.42
C ILE A 109 -5.92 2.27 -0.92
N VAL A 110 -4.99 1.35 -1.21
CA VAL A 110 -5.14 -0.07 -0.83
C VAL A 110 -5.32 -0.24 0.68
N VAL A 111 -4.55 0.50 1.49
CA VAL A 111 -4.67 0.44 2.95
C VAL A 111 -6.01 0.99 3.43
N THR A 112 -6.42 2.17 2.94
CA THR A 112 -7.70 2.78 3.33
C THR A 112 -8.90 1.93 2.89
N VAL A 113 -8.87 1.41 1.66
CA VAL A 113 -9.91 0.54 1.09
C VAL A 113 -10.03 -0.76 1.88
N LYS A 114 -8.91 -1.38 2.26
CA LYS A 114 -8.94 -2.57 3.12
C LYS A 114 -9.55 -2.27 4.49
N GLY A 115 -9.22 -1.12 5.07
CA GLY A 115 -9.83 -0.67 6.34
C GLY A 115 -11.35 -0.52 6.26
N LEU A 116 -11.90 -0.13 5.09
CA LEU A 116 -13.35 -0.10 4.86
C LEU A 116 -13.97 -1.50 4.92
N GLY A 117 -13.31 -2.48 4.34
CA GLY A 117 -13.71 -3.89 4.43
C GLY A 117 -13.76 -4.38 5.87
N GLU A 118 -12.71 -4.11 6.64
CA GLU A 118 -12.62 -4.48 8.05
C GLU A 118 -13.71 -3.78 8.91
N ALA A 119 -14.18 -2.60 8.48
CA ALA A 119 -15.30 -1.88 9.09
C ALA A 119 -16.70 -2.36 8.62
N GLY A 120 -16.77 -3.38 7.76
CA GLY A 120 -18.02 -3.96 7.26
C GLY A 120 -18.57 -3.33 5.96
N HIS A 121 -17.83 -2.41 5.33
CA HIS A 121 -18.21 -1.75 4.09
C HIS A 121 -17.68 -2.49 2.84
N HIS A 122 -17.90 -3.80 2.76
CA HIS A 122 -17.32 -4.68 1.72
C HIS A 122 -17.71 -4.31 0.28
N GLU A 123 -18.89 -3.75 0.06
CA GLU A 123 -19.31 -3.33 -1.28
C GLU A 123 -18.50 -2.11 -1.76
N VAL A 124 -18.23 -1.17 -0.86
CA VAL A 124 -17.43 0.03 -1.11
C VAL A 124 -15.95 -0.33 -1.30
N GLU A 125 -15.46 -1.26 -0.48
CA GLU A 125 -14.12 -1.83 -0.61
C GLU A 125 -13.91 -2.38 -2.02
N LYS A 126 -14.78 -3.29 -2.47
CA LYS A 126 -14.69 -3.90 -3.81
C LYS A 126 -14.83 -2.89 -4.93
N ALA A 127 -15.75 -1.92 -4.79
CA ALA A 127 -15.96 -0.87 -5.77
C ALA A 127 -14.71 0.00 -5.97
N LEU A 128 -14.09 0.45 -4.88
CA LEU A 128 -12.88 1.27 -4.92
C LEU A 128 -11.66 0.48 -5.39
N GLN A 129 -11.54 -0.79 -5.00
CA GLN A 129 -10.47 -1.66 -5.48
C GLN A 129 -10.58 -1.89 -6.99
N SER A 130 -11.77 -2.25 -7.47
CA SER A 130 -12.01 -2.47 -8.91
C SER A 130 -11.74 -1.21 -9.72
N LEU A 131 -12.14 -0.05 -9.22
CA LEU A 131 -11.88 1.22 -9.88
C LEU A 131 -10.39 1.56 -9.93
N THR A 132 -9.66 1.33 -8.84
CA THR A 132 -8.21 1.58 -8.75
C THR A 132 -7.45 0.68 -9.73
N GLU A 133 -7.78 -0.62 -9.77
CA GLU A 133 -7.18 -1.58 -10.69
C GLU A 133 -7.48 -1.22 -12.14
N ALA A 134 -8.73 -0.84 -12.46
CA ALA A 134 -9.11 -0.40 -13.80
C ALA A 134 -8.32 0.85 -14.23
N ILE A 135 -8.18 1.85 -13.35
CA ILE A 135 -7.39 3.04 -13.65
C ILE A 135 -5.94 2.65 -13.92
N ILE A 136 -5.31 1.81 -13.09
CA ILE A 136 -3.92 1.36 -13.28
C ILE A 136 -3.75 0.62 -14.61
N GLN A 137 -4.70 -0.24 -14.99
CA GLN A 137 -4.66 -1.04 -16.21
C GLN A 137 -5.14 -0.29 -17.46
N SER A 138 -5.77 0.86 -17.29
CA SER A 138 -6.32 1.66 -18.39
C SER A 138 -5.22 2.11 -19.35
N LYS A 139 -5.65 2.33 -20.60
CA LYS A 139 -4.82 2.87 -21.67
C LYS A 139 -4.73 4.40 -21.63
N VAL A 140 -5.12 5.03 -20.52
CA VAL A 140 -4.92 6.47 -20.31
C VAL A 140 -3.44 6.78 -20.57
N THR A 141 -3.20 7.52 -21.65
CA THR A 141 -1.88 7.71 -22.25
C THR A 141 -0.99 8.66 -21.46
N ASN A 142 -1.57 9.41 -20.51
CA ASN A 142 -0.87 10.40 -19.71
C ASN A 142 -0.82 9.98 -18.24
N ASP A 143 0.39 9.76 -17.73
CA ASP A 143 0.61 9.38 -16.33
C ASP A 143 0.17 10.48 -15.36
N ALA A 144 0.20 11.76 -15.75
CA ALA A 144 -0.29 12.85 -14.92
C ALA A 144 -1.81 12.77 -14.73
N GLU A 145 -2.57 12.44 -15.79
CA GLU A 145 -4.01 12.22 -15.71
C GLU A 145 -4.33 10.97 -14.88
N LYS A 146 -3.55 9.90 -15.08
CA LYS A 146 -3.68 8.65 -14.31
C LYS A 146 -3.45 8.89 -12.81
N ASN A 147 -2.41 9.65 -12.46
CA ASN A 147 -2.14 10.02 -11.07
C ASN A 147 -3.24 10.93 -10.50
N ALA A 148 -3.72 11.91 -11.26
CA ALA A 148 -4.83 12.77 -10.81
C ALA A 148 -6.11 11.97 -10.53
N LEU A 149 -6.43 10.98 -11.36
CA LEU A 149 -7.55 10.07 -11.11
C LEU A 149 -7.33 9.24 -9.83
N LEU A 150 -6.12 8.71 -9.63
CA LEU A 150 -5.79 7.95 -8.42
C LEU A 150 -5.84 8.82 -7.16
N GLU A 151 -5.39 10.08 -7.21
CA GLU A 151 -5.52 11.03 -6.09
C GLU A 151 -6.98 11.32 -5.75
N GLN A 152 -7.84 11.45 -6.76
CA GLN A 152 -9.27 11.61 -6.55
C GLN A 152 -9.90 10.35 -5.92
N VAL A 153 -9.48 9.15 -6.35
CA VAL A 153 -9.89 7.88 -5.71
C VAL A 153 -9.40 7.79 -4.27
N GLU A 154 -8.16 8.21 -3.99
CA GLU A 154 -7.62 8.27 -2.63
C GLU A 154 -8.48 9.18 -1.74
N TYR A 155 -8.80 10.38 -2.23
CA TYR A 155 -9.67 11.30 -1.50
C TYR A 155 -11.05 10.68 -1.21
N VAL A 156 -11.66 10.03 -2.21
CA VAL A 156 -12.95 9.35 -2.06
C VAL A 156 -12.85 8.22 -1.02
N ALA A 157 -11.79 7.42 -1.04
CA ALA A 157 -11.56 6.36 -0.07
C ALA A 157 -11.42 6.90 1.37
N GLN A 158 -10.68 8.00 1.54
CA GLN A 158 -10.54 8.67 2.84
C GLN A 158 -11.88 9.21 3.36
N GLN A 159 -12.70 9.79 2.49
CA GLN A 159 -14.02 10.31 2.86
C GLN A 159 -15.02 9.19 3.15
N ALA A 160 -14.92 8.04 2.46
CA ALA A 160 -15.70 6.86 2.77
C ALA A 160 -15.34 6.29 4.15
N ALA A 161 -14.05 6.29 4.50
CA ALA A 161 -13.56 5.80 5.80
C ALA A 161 -13.82 6.77 6.95
N ALA A 162 -14.02 8.05 6.64
CA ALA A 162 -14.38 9.07 7.62
C ALA A 162 -15.83 8.92 8.10
N LYS A 163 -16.06 9.30 9.37
CA LYS A 163 -17.41 9.40 9.94
C LYS A 163 -18.24 10.41 9.16
N PRO A 164 -19.57 10.22 9.02
CA PRO A 164 -20.43 11.12 8.25
C PRO A 164 -20.28 12.61 8.62
N GLU A 165 -20.07 12.92 9.90
CA GLU A 165 -19.94 14.29 10.42
C GLU A 165 -18.60 14.96 10.03
N GLN A 166 -17.60 14.16 9.68
CA GLN A 166 -16.27 14.62 9.29
C GLN A 166 -16.12 14.73 7.76
N ARG A 167 -17.13 14.29 7.01
CA ARG A 167 -17.13 14.37 5.56
C ARG A 167 -17.28 15.81 5.11
N LYS A 168 -16.67 16.14 3.98
CA LYS A 168 -16.76 17.47 3.36
C LYS A 168 -17.66 17.41 2.13
N PRO A 169 -18.99 17.45 2.27
CA PRO A 169 -19.94 17.05 1.21
C PRO A 169 -19.85 17.89 -0.06
N GLY A 170 -19.51 19.19 0.04
CA GLY A 170 -19.31 20.05 -1.13
C GLY A 170 -18.13 19.60 -1.99
N MET A 171 -16.98 19.33 -1.36
CA MET A 171 -15.81 18.80 -2.08
C MET A 171 -16.04 17.39 -2.56
N LEU A 172 -16.74 16.57 -1.77
CA LEU A 172 -17.07 15.20 -2.15
C LEU A 172 -17.91 15.14 -3.42
N ARG A 173 -18.94 15.99 -3.55
CA ARG A 173 -19.75 16.11 -4.77
C ARG A 173 -18.92 16.54 -5.97
N ALA A 174 -18.06 17.54 -5.78
CA ALA A 174 -17.19 18.04 -6.84
C ALA A 174 -16.22 16.95 -7.33
N VAL A 175 -15.58 16.22 -6.41
CA VAL A 175 -14.63 15.15 -6.74
C VAL A 175 -15.35 13.97 -7.39
N VAL A 176 -16.45 13.47 -6.83
CA VAL A 176 -17.20 12.34 -7.41
C VAL A 176 -17.80 12.70 -8.77
N GLY A 177 -18.27 13.93 -8.95
CA GLY A 177 -18.74 14.44 -10.24
C GLY A 177 -17.63 14.55 -11.27
N GLY A 178 -16.48 15.11 -10.87
CA GLY A 178 -15.29 15.22 -11.72
C GLY A 178 -14.74 13.85 -12.13
N LEU A 179 -14.66 12.91 -11.18
CA LEU A 179 -14.25 11.53 -11.42
C LEU A 179 -15.19 10.87 -12.43
N GLY A 180 -16.49 11.02 -12.27
CA GLY A 180 -17.46 10.46 -13.21
C GLY A 180 -17.38 11.06 -14.61
N GLY A 181 -17.12 12.37 -14.73
CA GLY A 181 -16.89 13.02 -16.02
C GLY A 181 -15.61 12.53 -16.71
N ALA A 182 -14.51 12.43 -15.96
CA ALA A 182 -13.23 12.00 -16.48
C ALA A 182 -13.23 10.51 -16.88
N LEU A 183 -13.80 9.64 -16.04
CA LEU A 183 -13.92 8.21 -16.32
C LEU A 183 -14.93 7.92 -17.43
N GLY A 184 -16.01 8.71 -17.53
CA GLY A 184 -16.98 8.60 -18.63
C GLY A 184 -16.41 9.01 -19.99
N ALA A 185 -15.40 9.88 -20.02
CA ALA A 185 -14.71 10.26 -21.26
C ALA A 185 -13.74 9.16 -21.77
N ALA A 186 -13.25 8.30 -20.88
CA ALA A 186 -12.38 7.17 -21.20
C ALA A 186 -13.21 5.90 -21.46
N ALA A 187 -13.28 5.47 -22.72
CA ALA A 187 -14.15 4.35 -23.13
C ALA A 187 -13.85 3.02 -22.40
N ASP A 188 -12.60 2.81 -21.97
CA ASP A 188 -12.15 1.65 -21.20
C ASP A 188 -12.48 1.73 -19.70
N LEU A 189 -12.81 2.92 -19.18
CA LEU A 189 -13.14 3.16 -17.78
C LEU A 189 -14.63 3.45 -17.53
N ALA A 190 -15.36 3.89 -18.55
CA ALA A 190 -16.78 4.23 -18.46
C ALA A 190 -17.62 3.07 -17.93
N GLY A 191 -17.40 1.85 -18.45
CA GLY A 191 -18.14 0.65 -18.02
C GLY A 191 -17.86 0.26 -16.56
N VAL A 192 -16.64 0.49 -16.07
CA VAL A 192 -16.31 0.28 -14.65
C VAL A 192 -17.02 1.32 -13.80
N TRP A 193 -16.97 2.60 -14.20
CA TRP A 193 -17.65 3.68 -13.48
C TRP A 193 -19.17 3.51 -13.40
N GLU A 194 -19.82 3.02 -14.45
CA GLU A 194 -21.26 2.72 -14.44
C GLU A 194 -21.63 1.69 -13.37
N GLN A 195 -20.76 0.71 -13.13
CA GLN A 195 -20.97 -0.33 -12.11
C GLN A 195 -20.67 0.16 -10.69
N VAL A 196 -19.55 0.88 -10.51
CA VAL A 196 -19.05 1.24 -9.16
C VAL A 196 -19.54 2.61 -8.68
N GLY A 197 -19.82 3.54 -9.60
CA GLY A 197 -20.22 4.91 -9.29
C GLY A 197 -21.49 5.01 -8.43
N PRO A 198 -22.56 4.25 -8.70
CA PRO A 198 -23.74 4.21 -7.83
C PRO A 198 -23.43 3.71 -6.41
N VAL A 199 -22.58 2.69 -6.26
CA VAL A 199 -22.17 2.14 -4.96
C VAL A 199 -21.41 3.19 -4.14
N ILE A 200 -20.47 3.89 -4.78
CA ILE A 200 -19.68 4.96 -4.15
C ILE A 200 -20.60 6.12 -3.72
N ARG A 201 -21.53 6.55 -4.59
CA ARG A 201 -22.49 7.62 -4.24
C ARG A 201 -23.39 7.22 -3.07
N GLY A 202 -23.92 6.00 -3.08
CA GLY A 202 -24.76 5.48 -2.00
C GLY A 202 -24.05 5.45 -0.65
N ALA A 203 -22.80 4.97 -0.61
CA ALA A 203 -22.00 4.93 0.62
C ALA A 203 -21.67 6.31 1.20
N LEU A 204 -21.59 7.31 0.32
CA LEU A 204 -21.24 8.68 0.66
C LEU A 204 -22.46 9.58 0.95
N GLY A 205 -23.68 9.09 0.70
CA GLY A 205 -24.92 9.86 0.86
C GLY A 205 -25.06 10.97 -0.19
N LEU A 206 -24.62 10.71 -1.42
CA LEU A 206 -24.65 11.65 -2.55
C LEU A 206 -25.78 11.35 -3.53
#